data_AF-A0A654ZSY4-F1
#
_entry.id   AF-A0A654ZSY4-F1
#
_cell.length_a   1.000
_cell.length_b   1.000
_cell.length_c   1.000
_cell.angle_alpha   90.00
_cell.angle_beta   90.00
_cell.angle_gamma   90.00
#
_symmetry.space_group_name_H-M   'P 1'
#
loop_
_entity.id
_entity.type
_entity.pdbx_description
1 polymer ?
#
loop_
_entity_poly.entity_id
_entity_poly.type
_entity_poly.pdbx_seq_one_letter_code
_entity_poly.pdbx_strand_id
1 'polypeptide(L)' 'MFGNGGEGGDGGALGGNGGNGGNAQLIGNGGDGGDGGGAGAPGLGGRGGLLLGLPGANGT' A
#
# COMPACT_ATOMS: atom_id res chain seq x y z
N MET A 1 1.19 1.79 20.29
CA MET A 1 0.04 1.67 19.36
C MET A 1 0.04 2.89 18.45
N PHE A 2 1.11 3.00 17.67
CA PHE A 2 1.36 4.04 16.68
C PHE A 2 2.23 3.39 15.60
N GLY A 3 1.96 3.69 14.34
CA GLY A 3 2.76 3.16 13.24
C GLY A 3 1.99 3.19 11.93
N ASN A 4 2.69 3.57 10.87
CA ASN A 4 2.14 3.52 9.52
C ASN A 4 2.12 2.09 9.01
N GLY A 5 1.23 1.82 8.06
CA GLY A 5 1.32 0.63 7.24
C GLY A 5 2.60 0.63 6.40
N GLY A 6 3.18 -0.55 6.18
CA GLY A 6 4.31 -0.70 5.26
C GLY A 6 3.87 -0.54 3.81
N GLU A 7 4.75 -0.02 2.95
CA GLU A 7 4.50 0.08 1.52
C GLU A 7 4.40 -1.31 0.87
N GLY A 8 3.53 -1.42 -0.14
CA GLY A 8 3.47 -2.59 -1.00
C GLY A 8 4.69 -2.65 -1.91
N GLY A 9 5.17 -3.86 -2.21
CA GLY A 9 6.31 -4.03 -3.13
C GLY A 9 5.90 -3.99 -4.60
N ASP A 10 6.79 -3.54 -5.48
CA ASP A 10 6.52 -3.48 -6.91
C ASP A 10 6.49 -4.86 -7.58
N GLY A 11 5.64 -5.00 -8.59
CA GLY A 11 5.47 -6.24 -9.34
C GLY A 11 6.65 -6.62 -10.25
N GLY A 12 7.59 -5.70 -10.47
CA GLY A 12 8.81 -5.91 -11.23
C GLY A 12 8.59 -6.10 -12.74
N ALA A 13 9.69 -6.12 -13.51
CA ALA A 13 9.66 -6.05 -14.97
C ALA A 13 9.00 -7.26 -15.68
N LEU A 14 8.84 -8.40 -14.98
CA LEU A 14 8.28 -9.62 -15.54
C LEU A 14 6.74 -9.70 -15.48
N GLY A 15 6.08 -8.58 -15.19
CA GLY A 15 4.62 -8.48 -15.18
C GLY A 15 3.96 -9.00 -13.90
N GLY A 16 4.67 -9.00 -12.77
CA GLY A 16 4.05 -9.26 -11.47
C GLY A 16 3.08 -8.15 -11.08
N ASN A 17 2.14 -8.46 -10.19
CA ASN A 17 1.25 -7.45 -9.62
C ASN A 17 1.99 -6.66 -8.52
N GLY A 18 1.63 -5.40 -8.36
CA GLY A 18 2.02 -4.62 -7.19
C GLY A 18 1.41 -5.19 -5.91
N GLY A 19 2.17 -5.14 -4.83
CA GLY A 19 1.74 -5.52 -3.50
C GLY A 19 0.80 -4.48 -2.91
N ASN A 20 -0.17 -4.92 -2.10
CA ASN A 20 -1.02 -3.98 -1.38
C ASN A 20 -0.24 -3.32 -0.24
N GLY A 21 -0.50 -2.03 -0.01
CA GLY A 21 -0.03 -1.31 1.15
C GLY A 21 -0.63 -1.83 2.45
N GLY A 22 0.16 -1.78 3.52
CA GLY A 22 -0.23 -2.21 4.85
C GLY A 22 -1.22 -1.24 5.51
N ASN A 23 -2.01 -1.75 6.45
CA ASN A 23 -2.93 -0.93 7.24
C ASN A 23 -2.25 -0.44 8.52
N ALA A 24 -2.54 0.79 8.93
CA ALA A 24 -2.29 1.25 10.29
C ALA A 24 -3.43 0.79 11.23
N GLN A 25 -3.11 0.59 12.52
CA GLN A 25 -4.08 0.11 13.52
C GLN A 25 -4.89 1.26 14.13
N LEU A 26 -4.32 2.04 15.08
CA LEU A 26 -5.07 3.09 15.78
C LEU A 26 -4.74 4.49 15.29
N ILE A 27 -3.44 4.82 15.26
CA ILE A 27 -2.92 6.10 14.81
C ILE A 27 -1.74 5.82 13.87
N GLY A 28 -1.82 6.33 12.64
CA GLY A 28 -0.84 6.14 11.57
C GLY A 28 -1.51 6.11 10.20
N ASN A 29 -0.75 6.42 9.15
CA ASN A 29 -1.24 6.36 7.78
C ASN A 29 -1.16 4.92 7.23
N GLY A 30 -2.00 4.59 6.26
CA GLY A 30 -1.80 3.38 5.46
C GLY A 30 -0.53 3.50 4.64
N GLY A 31 0.06 2.35 4.28
CA GLY A 31 1.14 2.32 3.30
C GLY A 31 0.58 2.44 1.89
N ASP A 32 1.35 3.00 0.97
CA ASP A 32 0.98 3.03 -0.45
C ASP A 32 1.05 1.61 -1.06
N GLY A 33 0.22 1.35 -2.06
CA GLY A 33 0.32 0.15 -2.87
C GLY A 33 1.53 0.23 -3.80
N GLY A 34 2.15 -0.92 -4.09
CA GLY A 34 3.24 -1.00 -5.06
C GLY A 34 2.75 -0.93 -6.49
N ASP A 35 3.64 -0.55 -7.40
CA ASP A 35 3.34 -0.44 -8.83
C ASP A 35 3.21 -1.83 -9.48
N GLY A 36 2.34 -1.94 -10.48
CA GLY A 36 2.23 -3.11 -11.34
C GLY A 36 3.46 -3.25 -12.25
N GLY A 37 3.88 -4.49 -12.50
CA GLY A 37 4.79 -4.79 -13.59
C GLY A 37 4.12 -4.63 -14.97
N GLY A 38 4.85 -4.81 -16.07
CA GLY A 38 4.38 -4.44 -17.42
C GLY A 38 2.98 -4.92 -17.87
N ALA A 39 2.45 -6.01 -17.31
CA ALA A 39 1.05 -6.42 -17.48
C ALA A 39 0.33 -6.73 -16.15
N GLY A 40 1.00 -6.49 -15.02
CA GLY A 40 0.45 -6.73 -13.70
C GLY A 40 -0.42 -5.57 -13.23
N ALA A 41 -1.40 -5.88 -12.38
CA ALA A 41 -2.22 -4.84 -11.77
C ALA A 41 -1.45 -4.11 -10.66
N PRO A 42 -1.71 -2.81 -10.45
CA PRO A 42 -1.19 -2.09 -9.31
C PRO A 42 -1.77 -2.63 -7.99
N GLY A 43 -0.99 -2.46 -6.92
CA GLY A 43 -1.43 -2.73 -5.55
C GLY A 43 -2.38 -1.66 -5.05
N LEU A 44 -3.32 -2.05 -4.18
CA LEU A 44 -4.18 -1.10 -3.47
C LEU A 44 -3.44 -0.47 -2.29
N GLY A 45 -3.70 0.81 -2.05
CA GLY A 45 -3.25 1.50 -0.84
C GLY A 45 -3.89 0.91 0.42
N GLY A 46 -3.11 0.92 1.50
CA GLY A 46 -3.56 0.49 2.81
C GLY A 46 -4.45 1.53 3.50
N ARG A 47 -5.22 1.10 4.51
CA ARG A 47 -6.06 1.98 5.31
C ARG A 47 -5.25 2.71 6.38
N GLY A 48 -5.61 3.97 6.63
CA GLY A 48 -5.16 4.72 7.81
C GLY A 48 -5.72 4.13 9.11
N GLY A 49 -5.15 4.59 10.23
CA GLY A 49 -5.54 4.18 11.58
C GLY A 49 -6.97 4.59 11.92
N LEU A 50 -7.61 3.81 12.80
CA LEU A 50 -9.02 3.97 13.15
C LEU A 50 -9.38 5.36 13.71
N LEU A 51 -8.46 6.01 14.43
CA LEU A 51 -8.72 7.32 15.03
C LEU A 51 -8.12 8.45 14.21
N LEU A 52 -6.89 8.27 13.74
CA LEU A 52 -6.14 9.28 12.99
C LEU A 52 -5.24 8.60 11.97
N GLY A 53 -5.36 9.01 10.71
CA GLY A 53 -4.54 8.51 9.62
C GLY A 53 -5.23 8.64 8.28
N LEU A 54 -4.44 8.85 7.23
CA LEU A 54 -4.91 8.83 5.86
C LEU A 54 -4.68 7.44 5.24
N PRO A 55 -5.56 6.97 4.34
CA PRO A 55 -5.25 5.82 3.51
C PRO A 55 -4.06 6.12 2.60
N GLY A 56 -3.28 5.09 2.28
CA GLY A 56 -2.24 5.15 1.27
C GLY A 56 -2.85 5.24 -0.14
N ALA A 57 -2.07 5.74 -1.08
CA ALA A 57 -2.41 5.75 -2.49
C ALA A 57 -2.33 4.33 -3.07
N ASN A 58 -3.09 4.08 -4.15
CA ASN A 58 -2.86 2.90 -4.97
C ASN A 58 -1.57 3.08 -5.77
N GLY A 59 -0.91 1.97 -6.10
CA GLY A 59 0.17 1.97 -7.06
C GLY A 59 -0.32 2.28 -8.48
N THR A 60 0.63 2.40 -9.39
CA THR A 60 0.44 2.69 -10.81
C THR A 60 0.65 1.47 -11.70
#